data_AF-A0A847NMJ6-F1
#
_entry.id   AF-A0A847NMJ6-F1
#
_cell.length_a   1.000
_cell.length_b   1.000
_cell.length_c   1.000
_cell.angle_alpha   90.00
_cell.angle_beta   90.00
_cell.angle_gamma   90.00
#
_symmetry.space_group_name_H-M   'P 1'
#
loop_
_entity.id
_entity.type
_entity.pdbx_description
1 polymer ?
#
loop_
_entity_poly.entity_id
_entity_poly.type
_entity_poly.pdbx_seq_one_letter_code
_entity_poly.pdbx_strand_id
1 'polypeptide(L)'
;MFAFKKDNLCDEAQCIISYVEDLVSGKEVEEPKVEYHIHKDMLKTINSLLNNERKMAESAKEILEVTASISDFDMNMSHISEKLLDFSQQMSVMSESNLAIVEETNASMHEVNETVNEVTDTLNHLSGQSEKLLETNNEGIKELLEVAKLKETVLEHANIMKEQIDELIEMTKKIYQIVEGVGKIADQTNLLALNASIEAARAGEYGRGFAVVADEIRKLADDTKKNLDGMNIFVGDIQRSANEGKKSMETTIVSTNQMSSQIDNVILTIQENVEMLNDSIKDIKDINTSMEGIRVATNEINSAMESASREAEELSNMTVKITDYAMKSKDYAKNIAEIDNKLSLTTRDMMHALSGGQNSLSDEDILIIIEKALTSHRDWVKRLKGMVDNMEVIPIQTDGNRCAFGHYYNSALIHNSKILDLWRSIDQVHHGVHNGGDDTIAAIKSGDRDQAIYHFNRTKAKSEEMIEILIKIKSLLT
;
A
#
# COMPACT_ATOMS: atom_id res chain seq x y z
N MET A 1 -111.09 -41.90 -31.94
CA MET A 1 -110.77 -40.62 -31.27
C MET A 1 -109.53 -40.91 -30.43
N PHE A 2 -108.38 -40.96 -31.11
CA PHE A 2 -107.21 -41.71 -30.65
C PHE A 2 -106.19 -40.79 -29.96
N ALA A 3 -105.77 -41.26 -28.79
CA ALA A 3 -104.74 -40.76 -27.90
C ALA A 3 -103.64 -39.92 -28.57
N PHE A 4 -103.53 -38.65 -28.15
CA PHE A 4 -102.26 -37.94 -28.26
C PHE A 4 -101.29 -38.57 -27.24
N LYS A 5 -100.31 -39.32 -27.76
CA LYS A 5 -99.05 -39.70 -27.09
C LYS A 5 -98.55 -38.51 -26.28
N LYS A 6 -98.57 -38.61 -24.95
CA LYS A 6 -98.18 -37.53 -24.03
C LYS A 6 -96.94 -37.86 -23.19
N ASP A 7 -96.11 -38.80 -23.65
CA ASP A 7 -94.95 -39.28 -22.88
C ASP A 7 -93.59 -38.85 -23.48
N ASN A 8 -93.41 -38.82 -24.82
CA ASN A 8 -92.09 -38.61 -25.44
C ASN A 8 -91.36 -37.27 -25.15
N LEU A 9 -92.05 -36.15 -24.88
CA LEU A 9 -91.38 -34.85 -24.65
C LEU A 9 -90.83 -34.73 -23.23
N CYS A 10 -91.51 -35.33 -22.25
CA CYS A 10 -91.01 -35.43 -20.89
C CYS A 10 -89.80 -36.39 -20.83
N ASP A 11 -89.82 -37.44 -21.66
CA ASP A 11 -88.72 -38.40 -21.76
C ASP A 11 -87.43 -37.75 -22.30
N GLU A 12 -87.48 -36.92 -23.35
CA GLU A 12 -86.28 -36.23 -23.88
C GLU A 12 -85.68 -35.25 -22.85
N ALA A 13 -86.52 -34.48 -22.15
CA ALA A 13 -86.07 -33.58 -21.11
C ALA A 13 -85.47 -34.34 -19.91
N GLN A 14 -86.06 -35.48 -19.55
CA GLN A 14 -85.55 -36.36 -18.49
C GLN A 14 -84.22 -37.02 -18.88
N CYS A 15 -84.04 -37.38 -20.16
CA CYS A 15 -82.77 -37.85 -20.70
C CYS A 15 -81.68 -36.77 -20.65
N ILE A 16 -82.01 -35.50 -20.98
CA ILE A 16 -81.07 -34.37 -20.85
C ILE A 16 -80.71 -34.15 -19.37
N ILE A 17 -81.69 -34.17 -18.46
CA ILE A 17 -81.44 -34.01 -17.02
C ILE A 17 -80.55 -35.15 -16.50
N SER A 18 -80.87 -36.41 -16.81
CA SER A 18 -80.04 -37.56 -16.43
C SER A 18 -78.63 -37.46 -17.00
N TYR A 19 -78.48 -37.02 -18.26
CA TYR A 19 -77.17 -36.79 -18.89
C TYR A 19 -76.36 -35.72 -18.14
N VAL A 20 -76.98 -34.60 -17.75
CA VAL A 20 -76.32 -33.57 -16.95
C VAL A 20 -75.98 -34.07 -15.55
N GLU A 21 -76.90 -34.75 -14.87
CA GLU A 21 -76.66 -35.33 -13.54
C GLU A 21 -75.53 -36.35 -13.58
N ASP A 22 -75.50 -37.22 -14.59
CA ASP A 22 -74.46 -38.23 -14.76
C ASP A 22 -73.10 -37.58 -15.10
N LEU A 23 -73.06 -36.59 -15.99
CA LEU A 23 -71.83 -35.84 -16.29
C LEU A 23 -71.30 -35.09 -15.08
N VAL A 24 -72.16 -34.35 -14.37
CA VAL A 24 -71.80 -33.62 -13.15
C VAL A 24 -71.32 -34.59 -12.06
N SER A 25 -71.85 -35.81 -12.01
CA SER A 25 -71.37 -36.87 -11.12
C SER A 25 -70.08 -37.56 -11.57
N GLY A 26 -69.47 -37.12 -12.68
CA GLY A 26 -68.20 -37.65 -13.18
C GLY A 26 -68.31 -38.91 -14.03
N LYS A 27 -69.50 -39.31 -14.46
CA LYS A 27 -69.68 -40.51 -15.30
C LYS A 27 -69.47 -40.18 -16.77
N GLU A 28 -68.78 -41.07 -17.48
CA GLU A 28 -68.79 -41.06 -18.94
C GLU A 28 -70.16 -41.53 -19.44
N VAL A 29 -70.91 -40.62 -20.05
CA VAL A 29 -72.23 -40.90 -20.63
C VAL A 29 -72.30 -40.41 -22.07
N GLU A 30 -72.90 -41.21 -22.93
CA GLU A 30 -73.15 -40.82 -24.32
C GLU A 30 -74.20 -39.72 -24.40
N GLU A 31 -73.99 -38.76 -25.31
CA GLU A 31 -74.92 -37.65 -25.53
C GLU A 31 -76.32 -38.17 -25.94
N PRO A 32 -77.40 -37.73 -25.27
CA PRO A 32 -78.73 -38.23 -25.55
C PRO A 32 -79.20 -37.80 -26.94
N LYS A 33 -79.78 -38.75 -27.69
CA LYS A 33 -80.42 -38.46 -28.98
C LYS A 33 -81.76 -37.77 -28.74
N VAL A 34 -81.82 -36.47 -29.04
CA VAL A 34 -83.02 -35.65 -28.93
C VAL A 34 -83.51 -35.23 -30.32
N GLU A 35 -84.82 -35.34 -30.58
CA GLU A 35 -85.42 -34.98 -31.86
C GLU A 35 -86.07 -33.58 -31.82
N TYR A 36 -86.63 -33.17 -30.67
CA TYR A 36 -87.28 -31.87 -30.52
C TYR A 36 -86.27 -30.70 -30.55
N HIS A 37 -86.56 -29.68 -31.37
CA HIS A 37 -85.65 -28.56 -31.62
C HIS A 37 -85.23 -27.78 -30.35
N ILE A 38 -86.14 -27.50 -29.41
CA ILE A 38 -85.80 -26.79 -28.16
C ILE A 38 -84.85 -27.65 -27.30
N HIS A 39 -85.04 -28.97 -27.28
CA HIS A 39 -84.16 -29.89 -26.55
C HIS A 39 -82.77 -29.97 -27.18
N LYS A 40 -82.65 -29.90 -28.51
CA LYS A 40 -81.35 -29.76 -29.21
C LYS A 40 -80.63 -28.46 -28.82
N ASP A 41 -81.34 -27.34 -28.79
CA ASP A 41 -80.75 -26.05 -28.41
C ASP A 41 -80.37 -26.00 -26.92
N MET A 42 -81.18 -26.61 -26.05
CA MET A 42 -80.90 -26.77 -24.63
C MET A 42 -79.64 -27.63 -24.41
N LEU A 43 -79.56 -28.80 -25.05
CA LEU A 43 -78.41 -29.70 -24.99
C LEU A 43 -77.13 -29.01 -25.49
N LYS A 44 -77.21 -28.27 -26.61
CA LYS A 44 -76.09 -27.46 -27.12
C LYS A 44 -75.63 -26.39 -26.13
N THR A 45 -76.57 -25.71 -25.46
CA THR A 45 -76.26 -24.67 -24.46
C THR A 45 -75.58 -25.29 -23.24
N ILE A 46 -76.09 -26.42 -22.76
CA ILE A 46 -75.53 -27.19 -21.65
C ILE A 46 -74.10 -27.66 -21.98
N ASN A 47 -73.89 -28.30 -23.14
CA ASN A 47 -72.55 -28.74 -23.56
C ASN A 47 -71.56 -27.56 -23.69
N SER A 48 -72.04 -26.39 -24.13
CA SER A 48 -71.24 -25.15 -24.17
C SER A 48 -70.85 -24.67 -22.76
N LEU A 49 -71.77 -24.72 -21.79
CA LEU A 49 -71.50 -24.38 -20.40
C LEU A 49 -70.50 -25.33 -19.76
N LEU A 50 -70.66 -26.65 -19.96
CA LEU A 50 -69.74 -27.68 -19.45
C LEU A 50 -68.33 -27.54 -20.07
N ASN A 51 -68.22 -27.20 -21.35
CA ASN A 51 -66.93 -26.95 -21.98
C ASN A 51 -66.28 -25.65 -21.45
N ASN A 52 -67.06 -24.63 -21.12
CA ASN A 52 -66.54 -23.42 -20.45
C ASN A 52 -66.08 -23.72 -19.02
N GLU A 53 -66.79 -24.58 -18.29
CA GLU A 53 -66.39 -25.07 -16.97
C GLU A 53 -65.05 -25.81 -17.03
N ARG A 54 -64.88 -26.73 -17.99
CA ARG A 54 -63.60 -27.42 -18.22
C ARG A 54 -62.45 -26.45 -18.47
N LYS A 55 -62.65 -25.46 -19.36
CA LYS A 55 -61.64 -24.43 -19.62
C LYS A 55 -61.31 -23.60 -18.38
N MET A 56 -62.33 -23.30 -17.56
CA MET A 56 -62.15 -22.57 -16.30
C MET A 56 -61.32 -23.38 -15.30
N ALA A 57 -61.53 -24.70 -15.23
CA ALA A 57 -60.72 -25.60 -14.40
C ALA A 57 -59.27 -25.70 -14.88
N GLU A 58 -59.05 -25.82 -16.20
CA GLU A 58 -57.72 -25.78 -16.80
C GLU A 58 -57.01 -24.45 -16.47
N SER A 59 -57.68 -23.31 -16.66
CA SER A 59 -57.14 -21.99 -16.30
C SER A 59 -56.87 -21.82 -14.81
N ALA A 60 -57.72 -22.34 -13.92
CA ALA A 60 -57.48 -22.28 -12.48
C ALA A 60 -56.22 -23.06 -12.08
N LYS A 61 -55.99 -24.23 -12.69
CA LYS A 61 -54.76 -25.01 -12.49
C LYS A 61 -53.52 -24.25 -12.98
N GLU A 62 -53.58 -23.64 -14.17
CA GLU A 62 -52.49 -22.84 -14.72
C GLU A 62 -52.17 -21.60 -13.85
N ILE A 63 -53.19 -20.89 -13.35
CA ILE A 63 -52.99 -19.72 -12.50
C ILE A 63 -52.28 -20.11 -11.19
N LEU A 64 -52.58 -21.27 -10.60
CA LEU A 64 -51.87 -21.75 -9.40
C LEU A 64 -50.37 -21.99 -9.66
N GLU A 65 -50.02 -22.57 -10.80
CA GLU A 65 -48.60 -22.78 -11.17
C GLU A 65 -47.87 -21.45 -11.42
N VAL A 66 -48.55 -20.49 -12.05
CA VAL A 66 -48.01 -19.13 -12.26
C VAL A 66 -47.84 -18.39 -10.93
N THR A 67 -48.83 -18.48 -10.03
CA THR A 67 -48.81 -17.81 -8.72
C THR A 67 -47.65 -18.32 -7.86
N ALA A 68 -47.42 -19.64 -7.86
CA ALA A 68 -46.24 -20.22 -7.20
C ALA A 68 -44.91 -19.68 -7.75
N SER A 69 -44.80 -19.52 -9.08
CA SER A 69 -43.60 -18.96 -9.73
C SER A 69 -43.39 -17.48 -9.43
N ILE A 70 -44.49 -16.71 -9.36
CA ILE A 70 -44.49 -15.28 -9.00
C ILE A 70 -44.03 -15.07 -7.56
N SER A 71 -44.51 -15.90 -6.63
CA SER A 71 -44.08 -15.90 -5.23
C SER A 71 -42.57 -16.12 -5.08
N ASP A 72 -41.98 -17.05 -5.84
CA ASP A 72 -40.52 -17.28 -5.83
C ASP A 72 -39.75 -16.08 -6.42
N PHE A 73 -40.28 -15.47 -7.47
CA PHE A 73 -39.67 -14.29 -8.09
C PHE A 73 -39.65 -13.07 -7.15
N ASP A 74 -40.76 -12.76 -6.47
CA ASP A 74 -40.86 -11.69 -5.45
C ASP A 74 -39.80 -11.85 -4.35
N MET A 75 -39.68 -13.05 -3.80
CA MET A 75 -38.70 -13.38 -2.77
C MET A 75 -37.25 -13.18 -3.25
N ASN A 76 -36.91 -13.69 -4.44
CA ASN A 76 -35.57 -13.51 -5.00
C ASN A 76 -35.26 -12.03 -5.26
N MET A 77 -36.24 -11.26 -5.74
CA MET A 77 -36.11 -9.82 -5.98
C MET A 77 -35.85 -9.05 -4.68
N SER A 78 -36.58 -9.39 -3.61
CA SER A 78 -36.37 -8.81 -2.27
C SER A 78 -34.98 -9.11 -1.74
N HIS A 79 -34.50 -10.34 -1.90
CA HIS A 79 -33.15 -10.73 -1.45
C HIS A 79 -32.04 -10.01 -2.23
N ILE A 80 -32.15 -9.91 -3.56
CA ILE A 80 -31.17 -9.19 -4.39
C ILE A 80 -31.16 -7.70 -4.02
N SER A 81 -32.33 -7.10 -3.77
CA SER A 81 -32.43 -5.72 -3.31
C SER A 81 -31.67 -5.48 -2.00
N GLU A 82 -31.83 -6.36 -1.00
CA GLU A 82 -31.09 -6.27 0.27
C GLU A 82 -29.57 -6.36 0.05
N LYS A 83 -29.12 -7.29 -0.80
CA LYS A 83 -27.70 -7.44 -1.15
C LYS A 83 -27.14 -6.23 -1.89
N LEU A 84 -27.92 -5.61 -2.78
CA LEU A 84 -27.53 -4.37 -3.46
C LEU A 84 -27.41 -3.19 -2.49
N LEU A 85 -28.28 -3.09 -1.48
CA LEU A 85 -28.18 -2.05 -0.44
C LEU A 85 -26.91 -2.23 0.41
N ASP A 86 -26.62 -3.46 0.84
CA ASP A 86 -25.39 -3.77 1.58
C ASP A 86 -24.14 -3.46 0.73
N PHE A 87 -24.12 -3.90 -0.53
CA PHE A 87 -23.04 -3.58 -1.48
C PHE A 87 -22.85 -2.07 -1.66
N SER A 88 -23.95 -1.32 -1.78
CA SER A 88 -23.93 0.14 -1.89
C SER A 88 -23.32 0.79 -0.64
N GLN A 89 -23.71 0.34 0.56
CA GLN A 89 -23.13 0.85 1.81
C GLN A 89 -21.62 0.61 1.89
N GLN A 90 -21.17 -0.59 1.53
CA GLN A 90 -19.74 -0.93 1.49
C GLN A 90 -18.99 -0.06 0.47
N MET A 91 -19.60 0.19 -0.69
CA MET A 91 -19.02 1.04 -1.73
C MET A 91 -18.88 2.51 -1.28
N SER A 92 -19.87 3.04 -0.55
CA SER A 92 -19.80 4.38 0.04
C SER A 92 -18.61 4.53 0.98
N VAL A 93 -18.43 3.57 1.89
CA VAL A 93 -17.31 3.56 2.84
C VAL A 93 -15.97 3.45 2.10
N MET A 94 -15.89 2.61 1.08
CA MET A 94 -14.70 2.48 0.23
C MET A 94 -14.36 3.81 -0.47
N SER A 95 -15.37 4.48 -1.01
CA SER A 95 -15.22 5.77 -1.70
C SER A 95 -14.69 6.86 -0.77
N GLU A 96 -15.23 6.95 0.46
CA GLU A 96 -14.74 7.89 1.48
C GLU A 96 -13.30 7.58 1.89
N SER A 97 -12.98 6.29 2.07
CA SER A 97 -11.62 5.85 2.39
C SER A 97 -10.63 6.20 1.28
N ASN A 98 -11.01 6.05 0.00
CA ASN A 98 -10.16 6.41 -1.12
C ASN A 98 -9.87 7.92 -1.16
N LEU A 99 -10.87 8.76 -0.88
CA LEU A 99 -10.67 10.22 -0.80
C LEU A 99 -9.70 10.60 0.32
N ALA A 100 -9.81 9.97 1.50
CA ALA A 100 -8.88 10.22 2.60
C ALA A 100 -7.43 9.84 2.22
N ILE A 101 -7.23 8.71 1.53
CA ILE A 101 -5.91 8.29 1.03
C ILE A 101 -5.36 9.29 0.02
N VAL A 102 -6.20 9.82 -0.87
CA VAL A 102 -5.81 10.85 -1.84
C VAL A 102 -5.35 12.13 -1.14
N GLU A 103 -6.10 12.59 -0.14
CA GLU A 103 -5.74 13.79 0.65
C GLU A 103 -4.41 13.60 1.40
N GLU A 104 -4.22 12.47 2.06
CA GLU A 104 -2.99 12.13 2.78
C GLU A 104 -1.78 12.02 1.84
N THR A 105 -1.97 11.40 0.68
CA THR A 105 -0.92 11.27 -0.33
C THR A 105 -0.53 12.63 -0.90
N ASN A 106 -1.51 13.50 -1.20
CA ASN A 106 -1.24 14.86 -1.68
C ASN A 106 -0.47 15.69 -0.64
N ALA A 107 -0.84 15.60 0.64
CA ALA A 107 -0.10 16.27 1.71
C ALA A 107 1.35 15.76 1.80
N SER A 108 1.54 14.44 1.71
CA SER A 108 2.88 13.83 1.71
C SER A 108 3.71 14.27 0.50
N MET A 109 3.11 14.37 -0.69
CA MET A 109 3.78 14.84 -1.90
C MET A 109 4.16 16.33 -1.82
N HIS A 110 3.40 17.14 -1.09
CA HIS A 110 3.78 18.52 -0.80
C HIS A 110 5.05 18.58 0.06
N GLU A 111 5.13 17.79 1.13
CA GLU A 111 6.32 17.72 1.99
C GLU A 111 7.55 17.19 1.24
N VAL A 112 7.36 16.20 0.35
CA VAL A 112 8.42 15.71 -0.53
C VAL A 112 8.93 16.83 -1.45
N ASN A 113 8.04 17.62 -2.05
CA ASN A 113 8.44 18.74 -2.90
C ASN A 113 9.23 19.82 -2.13
N GLU A 114 8.82 20.16 -0.91
CA GLU A 114 9.57 21.07 -0.05
C GLU A 114 10.97 20.53 0.25
N THR A 115 11.06 19.25 0.63
CA THR A 115 12.33 18.58 0.89
C THR A 115 13.25 18.57 -0.33
N VAL A 116 12.71 18.30 -1.52
CA VAL A 116 13.47 18.33 -2.79
C VAL A 116 14.05 19.72 -3.04
N ASN A 117 13.28 20.78 -2.80
CA ASN A 117 13.75 22.16 -2.95
C ASN A 117 14.87 22.47 -1.93
N GLU A 118 14.68 22.14 -0.66
CA GLU A 118 15.69 22.36 0.39
C GLU A 118 17.01 21.63 0.10
N VAL A 119 16.92 20.37 -0.36
CA VAL A 119 18.11 19.58 -0.74
C VAL A 119 18.79 20.20 -1.96
N THR A 120 18.03 20.63 -2.96
CA THR A 120 18.58 21.31 -4.15
C THR A 120 19.32 22.60 -3.78
N ASP A 121 18.75 23.43 -2.90
CA ASP A 121 19.39 24.64 -2.41
C ASP A 121 20.67 24.34 -1.63
N THR A 122 20.63 23.31 -0.79
CA THR A 122 21.80 22.83 -0.02
C THR A 122 22.91 22.35 -0.95
N LEU A 123 22.57 21.60 -2.01
CA LEU A 123 23.52 21.12 -3.01
C LEU A 123 24.14 22.27 -3.81
N ASN A 124 23.35 23.28 -4.19
CA ASN A 124 23.86 24.47 -4.86
C ASN A 124 24.81 25.25 -3.96
N HIS A 125 24.49 25.39 -2.67
CA HIS A 125 25.39 26.00 -1.70
C HIS A 125 26.70 25.22 -1.56
N LEU A 126 26.63 23.90 -1.44
CA LEU A 126 27.78 23.01 -1.32
C LEU A 126 28.67 23.04 -2.57
N SER A 127 28.07 23.12 -3.76
CA SER A 127 28.80 23.29 -5.02
C SER A 127 29.61 24.58 -5.01
N GLY A 128 28.98 25.71 -4.65
CA GLY A 128 29.66 27.00 -4.58
C GLY A 128 30.77 27.05 -3.52
N GLN A 129 30.56 26.39 -2.37
CA GLN A 129 31.61 26.25 -1.35
C GLN A 129 32.79 25.40 -1.85
N SER A 130 32.51 24.32 -2.58
CA SER A 130 33.54 23.44 -3.15
C SER A 130 34.38 24.16 -4.21
N GLU A 131 33.75 24.93 -5.08
CA GLU A 131 34.43 25.78 -6.08
C GLU A 131 35.35 26.82 -5.42
N LYS A 132 34.87 27.48 -4.35
CA LYS A 132 35.68 28.43 -3.59
C LYS A 132 36.88 27.76 -2.89
N LEU A 133 36.69 26.54 -2.39
CA LEU A 133 37.78 25.78 -1.77
C LEU A 133 38.82 25.36 -2.82
N LEU A 134 38.38 24.99 -4.03
CA LEU A 134 39.27 24.73 -5.18
C LEU A 134 40.11 25.95 -5.53
N GLU A 135 39.50 27.14 -5.63
CA GLU A 135 40.22 28.39 -5.88
C GLU A 135 41.28 28.64 -4.79
N THR A 136 40.89 28.54 -3.52
CA THR A 136 41.79 28.76 -2.37
C THR A 136 42.95 27.76 -2.35
N ASN A 137 42.70 26.48 -2.67
CA ASN A 137 43.74 25.46 -2.74
C ASN A 137 44.72 25.71 -3.91
N ASN A 138 44.21 26.14 -5.07
CA ASN A 138 45.07 26.50 -6.20
C ASN A 138 45.95 27.73 -5.88
N GLU A 139 45.40 28.72 -5.19
CA GLU A 139 46.18 29.85 -4.67
C GLU A 139 47.25 29.38 -3.67
N GLY A 140 46.89 28.49 -2.74
CA GLY A 140 47.83 27.90 -1.78
C GLY A 140 48.99 27.15 -2.44
N ILE A 141 48.73 26.39 -3.52
CA ILE A 141 49.79 25.76 -4.31
C ILE A 141 50.72 26.82 -4.91
N LYS A 142 50.17 27.90 -5.48
CA LYS A 142 50.97 28.97 -6.06
C LYS A 142 51.87 29.65 -5.03
N GLU A 143 51.34 29.96 -3.85
CA GLU A 143 52.12 30.54 -2.75
C GLU A 143 53.25 29.60 -2.28
N LEU A 144 52.98 28.31 -2.16
CA LEU A 144 53.99 27.31 -1.78
C LEU A 144 55.11 27.18 -2.82
N LEU A 145 54.79 27.29 -4.11
CA LEU A 145 55.80 27.33 -5.17
C LEU A 145 56.70 28.58 -5.07
N GLU A 146 56.14 29.73 -4.67
CA GLU A 146 56.93 30.94 -4.40
C GLU A 146 57.84 30.76 -3.17
N VAL A 147 57.34 30.14 -2.10
CA VAL A 147 58.14 29.80 -0.91
C VAL A 147 59.27 28.83 -1.27
N ALA A 148 59.01 27.82 -2.10
CA ALA A 148 60.04 26.88 -2.57
C ALA A 148 61.17 27.61 -3.32
N LYS A 149 60.83 28.61 -4.14
CA LYS A 149 61.81 29.44 -4.85
C LYS A 149 62.61 30.34 -3.90
N LEU A 150 61.96 30.96 -2.92
CA LEU A 150 62.62 31.77 -1.90
C LEU A 150 63.62 30.92 -1.09
N LYS A 151 63.21 29.71 -0.71
CA LYS A 151 64.05 28.72 -0.04
C LYS A 151 65.32 28.40 -0.83
N GLU A 152 65.24 28.26 -2.15
CA GLU A 152 66.42 28.00 -2.99
C GLU A 152 67.42 29.16 -2.94
N THR A 153 66.89 30.40 -2.88
CA THR A 153 67.71 31.60 -2.73
C THR A 153 68.40 31.63 -1.36
N VAL A 154 67.70 31.21 -0.30
CA VAL A 154 68.27 31.10 1.06
C VAL A 154 69.38 30.06 1.13
N LEU A 155 69.22 28.89 0.48
CA LEU A 155 70.27 27.88 0.39
C LEU A 155 71.52 28.42 -0.29
N GLU A 156 71.35 29.11 -1.41
CA GLU A 156 72.48 29.71 -2.14
C GLU A 156 73.25 30.71 -1.28
N HIS A 157 72.54 31.64 -0.62
CA HIS A 157 73.17 32.59 0.29
C HIS A 157 73.86 31.93 1.49
N ALA A 158 73.28 30.86 2.03
CA ALA A 158 73.89 30.12 3.13
C ALA A 158 75.19 29.41 2.70
N ASN A 159 75.23 28.86 1.48
CA ASN A 159 76.45 28.27 0.91
C ASN A 159 77.54 29.33 0.67
N ILE A 160 77.21 30.46 0.05
CA ILE A 160 78.14 31.58 -0.15
C ILE A 160 78.72 32.05 1.18
N MET A 161 77.88 32.20 2.20
CA MET A 161 78.33 32.65 3.53
C MET A 161 79.20 31.61 4.24
N LYS A 162 78.92 30.32 4.05
CA LYS A 162 79.80 29.24 4.51
C LYS A 162 81.20 29.35 3.88
N GLU A 163 81.28 29.58 2.57
CA GLU A 163 82.56 29.76 1.86
C GLU A 163 83.32 30.99 2.38
N GLN A 164 82.65 32.12 2.56
CA GLN A 164 83.25 33.34 3.12
C GLN A 164 83.78 33.13 4.55
N ILE A 165 83.07 32.35 5.36
CA ILE A 165 83.52 31.99 6.72
C ILE A 165 84.75 31.07 6.65
N ASP A 166 84.78 30.11 5.72
CA ASP A 166 85.95 29.24 5.51
C ASP A 166 87.17 30.06 5.06
N GLU A 167 86.99 31.05 4.18
CA GLU A 167 88.05 32.00 3.82
C GLU A 167 88.53 32.83 5.04
N LEU A 168 87.61 33.30 5.89
CA LEU A 168 87.95 34.01 7.12
C LEU A 168 88.77 33.14 8.08
N ILE A 169 88.41 31.86 8.23
CA ILE A 169 89.18 30.90 9.04
C ILE A 169 90.60 30.76 8.48
N GLU A 170 90.77 30.66 7.16
CA GLU A 170 92.10 30.59 6.52
C GLU A 170 92.91 31.89 6.67
N MET A 171 92.27 33.06 6.51
CA MET A 171 92.92 34.35 6.76
C MET A 171 93.40 34.46 8.20
N THR A 172 92.59 34.02 9.16
CA THR A 172 92.91 34.05 10.59
C THR A 172 94.11 33.13 10.91
N LYS A 173 94.21 31.96 10.26
CA LYS A 173 95.40 31.09 10.36
C LYS A 173 96.67 31.75 9.81
N LYS A 174 96.57 32.46 8.68
CA LYS A 174 97.71 33.21 8.12
C LYS A 174 98.16 34.33 9.05
N ILE A 175 97.22 35.07 9.65
CA ILE A 175 97.53 36.09 10.66
C ILE A 175 98.23 35.46 11.86
N TYR A 176 97.77 34.30 12.34
CA TYR A 176 98.41 33.57 13.43
C TYR A 176 99.89 33.27 13.13
N GLN A 177 100.20 32.78 11.91
CA GLN A 177 101.58 32.53 11.47
C GLN A 177 102.43 33.81 11.43
N ILE A 178 101.84 34.93 11.00
CA ILE A 178 102.53 36.24 10.98
C ILE A 178 102.81 36.69 12.41
N VAL A 179 101.83 36.64 13.32
CA VAL A 179 101.98 37.05 14.73
C VAL A 179 103.05 36.19 15.41
N GLU A 180 103.08 34.88 15.17
CA GLU A 180 104.14 33.98 15.67
C GLU A 180 105.52 34.36 15.11
N GLY A 181 105.60 34.67 13.80
CA GLY A 181 106.83 35.12 13.15
C GLY A 181 107.37 36.43 13.72
N VAL A 182 106.50 37.43 13.92
CA VAL A 182 106.87 38.72 14.53
C VAL A 182 107.25 38.51 16.00
N GLY A 183 106.60 37.58 16.71
CA GLY A 183 106.98 37.20 18.08
C GLY A 183 108.41 36.68 18.16
N LYS A 184 108.80 35.80 17.23
CA LYS A 184 110.19 35.32 17.11
C LYS A 184 111.17 36.45 16.82
N ILE A 185 110.81 37.43 15.98
CA ILE A 185 111.63 38.62 15.71
C ILE A 185 111.75 39.49 16.97
N ALA A 186 110.66 39.70 17.72
CA ALA A 186 110.67 40.45 18.97
C ALA A 186 111.57 39.77 20.01
N ASP A 187 111.48 38.44 20.17
CA ASP A 187 112.35 37.67 21.06
C ASP A 187 113.83 37.77 20.66
N GLN A 188 114.14 37.67 19.36
CA GLN A 188 115.49 37.86 18.83
C GLN A 188 116.00 39.29 19.08
N THR A 189 115.15 40.30 18.87
CA THR A 189 115.48 41.72 19.07
C THR A 189 115.73 42.02 20.54
N ASN A 190 114.91 41.45 21.44
CA ASN A 190 115.08 41.54 22.89
C ASN A 190 116.41 40.93 23.32
N LEU A 191 116.77 39.76 22.77
CA LEU A 191 118.04 39.09 23.06
C LEU A 191 119.25 39.84 22.50
N LEU A 192 119.14 40.41 21.30
CA LEU A 192 120.16 41.28 20.70
C LEU A 192 120.36 42.55 21.53
N ALA A 193 119.26 43.19 21.94
CA ALA A 193 119.27 44.39 22.78
C ALA A 193 119.85 44.10 24.17
N LEU A 194 119.52 42.96 24.77
CA LEU A 194 120.11 42.50 26.04
C LEU A 194 121.63 42.31 25.91
N ASN A 195 122.08 41.63 24.85
CA ASN A 195 123.51 41.46 24.58
C ASN A 195 124.21 42.80 24.36
N ALA A 196 123.58 43.75 23.67
CA ALA A 196 124.09 45.10 23.47
C ALA A 196 124.14 45.91 24.77
N SER A 197 123.12 45.83 25.64
CA SER A 197 123.12 46.47 26.97
C SER A 197 124.24 45.91 27.85
N ILE A 198 124.48 44.60 27.81
CA ILE A 198 125.58 43.94 28.54
C ILE A 198 126.95 44.46 28.06
N GLU A 199 127.17 44.52 26.74
CA GLU A 199 128.46 44.97 26.19
C GLU A 199 128.67 46.49 26.37
N ALA A 200 127.59 47.29 26.32
CA ALA A 200 127.62 48.71 26.64
C ALA A 200 127.95 48.99 28.11
N ALA A 201 127.44 48.17 29.04
CA ALA A 201 127.82 48.22 30.46
C ALA A 201 129.31 47.84 30.66
N ARG A 202 129.83 46.93 29.83
CA ARG A 202 131.22 46.48 29.83
C ARG A 202 132.22 47.55 29.37
N ALA A 203 131.81 48.45 28.49
CA ALA A 203 132.59 49.59 28.01
C ALA A 203 132.66 50.79 28.99
N GLY A 204 131.98 50.71 30.14
CA GLY A 204 132.04 51.73 31.20
C GLY A 204 131.49 53.10 30.78
N GLU A 205 132.20 54.19 31.12
CA GLU A 205 131.78 55.57 30.84
C GLU A 205 131.62 55.87 29.33
N TYR A 206 132.38 55.19 28.46
CA TYR A 206 132.30 55.35 27.00
C TYR A 206 131.09 54.66 26.35
N GLY A 207 130.44 53.71 27.05
CA GLY A 207 129.30 52.93 26.57
C GLY A 207 127.93 53.46 27.00
N ARG A 208 127.87 54.51 27.83
CA ARG A 208 126.64 55.02 28.47
C ARG A 208 125.52 55.37 27.47
N GLY A 209 125.86 56.03 26.36
CA GLY A 209 124.88 56.37 25.32
C GLY A 209 124.32 55.15 24.59
N PHE A 210 125.16 54.13 24.36
CA PHE A 210 124.74 52.86 23.76
C PHE A 210 123.87 52.02 24.70
N ALA A 211 124.16 52.03 26.00
CA ALA A 211 123.38 51.30 27.01
C ALA A 211 121.93 51.82 27.09
N VAL A 212 121.74 53.14 27.01
CA VAL A 212 120.39 53.76 26.99
C VAL A 212 119.61 53.34 25.75
N VAL A 213 120.25 53.34 24.56
CA VAL A 213 119.60 52.91 23.32
C VAL A 213 119.26 51.42 23.35
N ALA A 214 120.17 50.57 23.86
CA ALA A 214 119.95 49.14 23.96
C ALA A 214 118.80 48.81 24.94
N ASP A 215 118.71 49.48 26.09
CA ASP A 215 117.59 49.31 27.02
C ASP A 215 116.26 49.83 26.45
N GLU A 216 116.28 50.87 25.62
CA GLU A 216 115.07 51.36 24.94
C GLU A 216 114.60 50.39 23.86
N ILE A 217 115.52 49.79 23.08
CA ILE A 217 115.21 48.72 22.13
C ILE A 217 114.65 47.49 22.86
N ARG A 218 115.22 47.15 24.03
CA ARG A 218 114.76 46.04 24.87
C ARG A 218 113.32 46.24 25.32
N LYS A 219 113.00 47.42 25.85
CA LYS A 219 111.63 47.80 26.20
C LYS A 219 110.69 47.75 24.99
N LEU A 220 111.12 48.26 23.83
CA LEU A 220 110.32 48.19 22.60
C LEU A 220 110.01 46.74 22.20
N ALA A 221 110.97 45.83 22.35
CA ALA A 221 110.80 44.42 22.05
C ALA A 221 109.85 43.72 23.04
N ASP A 222 109.98 44.01 24.34
CA ASP A 222 109.06 43.52 25.38
C ASP A 222 107.62 44.04 25.17
N ASP A 223 107.46 45.34 24.85
CA ASP A 223 106.16 45.95 24.53
C ASP A 223 105.56 45.35 23.25
N THR A 224 106.39 45.09 22.23
CA THR A 224 105.97 44.39 21.01
C THR A 224 105.44 43.00 21.33
N LYS A 225 106.14 42.24 22.18
CA LYS A 225 105.69 40.90 22.61
C LYS A 225 104.35 40.95 23.34
N LYS A 226 104.19 41.89 24.27
CA LYS A 226 102.92 42.07 25.00
C LYS A 226 101.76 42.43 24.06
N ASN A 227 102.00 43.27 23.06
CA ASN A 227 100.99 43.59 22.04
C ASN A 227 100.66 42.38 21.16
N LEU A 228 101.64 41.55 20.81
CA LEU A 228 101.42 40.31 20.06
C LEU A 228 100.64 39.25 20.85
N ASP A 229 100.83 39.16 22.16
CA ASP A 229 100.01 38.30 23.03
C ASP A 229 98.53 38.73 23.00
N GLY A 230 98.27 40.04 23.06
CA GLY A 230 96.92 40.58 22.86
C GLY A 230 96.36 40.27 21.47
N MET A 231 97.20 40.33 20.45
CA MET A 231 96.82 40.00 19.07
C MET A 231 96.51 38.51 18.90
N ASN A 232 97.25 37.61 19.56
CA ASN A 232 96.97 36.17 19.59
C ASN A 232 95.60 35.85 20.18
N ILE A 233 95.26 36.50 21.30
CA ILE A 233 93.92 36.35 21.92
C ILE A 233 92.84 36.82 20.95
N PHE A 234 93.00 38.00 20.35
CA PHE A 234 92.03 38.56 19.41
C PHE A 234 91.84 37.69 18.16
N VAL A 235 92.92 37.18 17.57
CA VAL A 235 92.89 36.25 16.44
C VAL A 235 92.21 34.92 16.83
N GLY A 236 92.48 34.41 18.04
CA GLY A 236 91.81 33.23 18.57
C GLY A 236 90.30 33.44 18.74
N ASP A 237 89.88 34.62 19.19
CA ASP A 237 88.46 34.97 19.32
C ASP A 237 87.77 35.10 17.95
N ILE A 238 88.43 35.69 16.95
CA ILE A 238 87.95 35.70 15.55
C ILE A 238 87.76 34.27 15.04
N GLN A 239 88.76 33.41 15.24
CA GLN A 239 88.71 32.02 14.78
C GLN A 239 87.57 31.24 15.45
N ARG A 240 87.37 31.42 16.76
CA ARG A 240 86.26 30.80 17.49
C ARG A 240 84.91 31.27 16.92
N SER A 241 84.75 32.58 16.75
CA SER A 241 83.52 33.19 16.22
C SER A 241 83.23 32.72 14.78
N ALA A 242 84.26 32.59 13.94
CA ALA A 242 84.13 32.07 12.58
C ALA A 242 83.70 30.58 12.58
N ASN A 243 84.28 29.74 13.44
CA ASN A 243 83.85 28.34 13.56
C ASN A 243 82.41 28.20 14.06
N GLU A 244 81.99 29.04 15.01
CA GLU A 244 80.60 29.10 15.46
C GLU A 244 79.66 29.54 14.32
N GLY A 245 80.06 30.54 13.54
CA GLY A 245 79.36 30.97 12.32
C GLY A 245 79.23 29.85 11.30
N LYS A 246 80.29 29.08 11.06
CA LYS A 246 80.28 27.92 10.15
C LYS A 246 79.28 26.87 10.60
N LYS A 247 79.30 26.49 11.88
CA LYS A 247 78.35 25.53 12.45
C LYS A 247 76.91 26.02 12.34
N SER A 248 76.69 27.32 12.55
CA SER A 248 75.37 27.94 12.35
C SER A 248 74.92 27.82 10.90
N MET A 249 75.79 28.08 9.92
CA MET A 249 75.46 27.95 8.50
C MET A 249 75.17 26.50 8.09
N GLU A 250 75.95 25.53 8.59
CA GLU A 250 75.69 24.11 8.35
C GLU A 250 74.32 23.69 8.90
N THR A 251 73.95 24.19 10.09
CA THR A 251 72.62 23.96 10.66
C THR A 251 71.52 24.60 9.82
N THR A 252 71.72 25.84 9.34
CA THR A 252 70.78 26.52 8.44
C THR A 252 70.55 25.73 7.15
N ILE A 253 71.61 25.21 6.52
CA ILE A 253 71.51 24.40 5.30
C ILE A 253 70.69 23.13 5.56
N VAL A 254 70.97 22.40 6.65
CA VAL A 254 70.23 21.19 7.01
C VAL A 254 68.75 21.49 7.25
N SER A 255 68.42 22.50 8.06
CA SER A 255 67.04 22.90 8.34
C SER A 255 66.29 23.35 7.09
N THR A 256 66.97 24.05 6.18
CA THR A 256 66.37 24.53 4.91
C THR A 256 66.10 23.36 3.95
N ASN A 257 66.95 22.34 3.94
CA ASN A 257 66.68 21.11 3.18
C ASN A 257 65.50 20.32 3.76
N GLN A 258 65.38 20.24 5.09
CA GLN A 258 64.20 19.64 5.73
C GLN A 258 62.90 20.39 5.38
N MET A 259 62.96 21.72 5.31
CA MET A 259 61.83 22.54 4.86
C MET A 259 61.39 22.17 3.44
N SER A 260 62.31 21.79 2.53
CA SER A 260 61.97 21.35 1.17
C SER A 260 61.03 20.15 1.18
N SER A 261 61.36 19.11 1.94
CA SER A 261 60.53 17.91 2.04
C SER A 261 59.15 18.22 2.64
N GLN A 262 59.06 19.17 3.57
CA GLN A 262 57.78 19.58 4.15
C GLN A 262 56.91 20.33 3.14
N ILE A 263 57.50 21.24 2.36
CA ILE A 263 56.79 21.96 1.29
C ILE A 263 56.23 20.98 0.25
N ASP A 264 57.05 20.02 -0.20
CA ASP A 264 56.63 19.02 -1.18
C ASP A 264 55.44 18.18 -0.67
N ASN A 265 55.48 17.76 0.60
CA ASN A 265 54.37 17.02 1.23
C ASN A 265 53.08 17.84 1.31
N VAL A 266 53.18 19.14 1.63
CA VAL A 266 52.00 20.02 1.68
C VAL A 266 51.42 20.21 0.28
N ILE A 267 52.26 20.38 -0.75
CA ILE A 267 51.80 20.49 -2.15
C ILE A 267 51.04 19.21 -2.56
N LEU A 268 51.58 18.02 -2.27
CA LEU A 268 50.91 16.76 -2.57
C LEU A 268 49.55 16.65 -1.86
N THR A 269 49.48 17.02 -0.59
CA THR A 269 48.23 17.00 0.19
C THR A 269 47.18 17.94 -0.42
N ILE A 270 47.59 19.14 -0.85
CA ILE A 270 46.66 20.09 -1.48
C ILE A 270 46.20 19.57 -2.86
N GLN A 271 47.06 18.91 -3.62
CA GLN A 271 46.69 18.29 -4.89
C GLN A 271 45.65 17.17 -4.70
N GLU A 272 45.84 16.30 -3.70
CA GLU A 272 44.85 15.28 -3.33
C GLU A 272 43.52 15.93 -2.92
N ASN A 273 43.55 17.03 -2.15
CA ASN A 273 42.34 17.78 -1.80
C ASN A 273 41.63 18.34 -3.03
N VAL A 274 42.37 18.85 -4.03
CA VAL A 274 41.79 19.35 -5.28
C VAL A 274 41.10 18.23 -6.06
N GLU A 275 41.69 17.03 -6.11
CA GLU A 275 41.08 15.87 -6.76
C GLU A 275 39.77 15.47 -6.07
N MET A 276 39.80 15.32 -4.73
CA MET A 276 38.60 14.99 -3.95
C MET A 276 37.47 16.03 -4.09
N LEU A 277 37.81 17.32 -4.22
CA LEU A 277 36.82 18.38 -4.43
C LEU A 277 36.18 18.30 -5.82
N ASN A 278 36.95 17.97 -6.86
CA ASN A 278 36.39 17.78 -8.20
C ASN A 278 35.42 16.60 -8.23
N ASP A 279 35.76 15.50 -7.55
CA ASP A 279 34.86 14.35 -7.41
C ASP A 279 33.60 14.75 -6.63
N SER A 280 33.74 15.52 -5.54
CA SER A 280 32.60 16.02 -4.76
C SER A 280 31.65 16.88 -5.61
N ILE A 281 32.18 17.76 -6.47
CA ILE A 281 31.36 18.58 -7.39
C ILE A 281 30.60 17.71 -8.39
N LYS A 282 31.25 16.65 -8.89
CA LYS A 282 30.59 15.69 -9.79
C LYS A 282 29.46 14.95 -9.06
N ASP A 283 29.70 14.46 -7.85
CA ASP A 283 28.69 13.77 -7.04
C ASP A 283 27.50 14.70 -6.75
N ILE A 284 27.75 15.97 -6.42
CA ILE A 284 26.69 16.98 -6.22
C ILE A 284 25.82 17.13 -7.47
N LYS A 285 26.43 17.14 -8.66
CA LYS A 285 25.70 17.22 -9.94
C LYS A 285 24.84 15.98 -10.20
N ASP A 286 25.34 14.81 -9.88
CA ASP A 286 24.60 13.54 -10.02
C ASP A 286 23.41 13.49 -9.05
N ILE A 287 23.59 13.98 -7.82
CA ILE A 287 22.49 14.11 -6.84
C ILE A 287 21.46 15.14 -7.33
N ASN A 288 21.87 16.30 -7.85
CA ASN A 288 20.94 17.29 -8.42
C ASN A 288 20.10 16.70 -9.56
N THR A 289 20.69 15.86 -10.41
CA THR A 289 19.95 15.14 -11.47
C THR A 289 18.93 14.17 -10.88
N SER A 290 19.29 13.49 -9.77
CA SER A 290 18.38 12.60 -9.04
C SER A 290 17.22 13.36 -8.41
N MET A 291 17.47 14.56 -7.86
CA MET A 291 16.42 15.43 -7.31
C MET A 291 15.42 15.88 -8.37
N GLU A 292 15.89 16.18 -9.58
CA GLU A 292 15.00 16.46 -10.72
C GLU A 292 14.14 15.23 -11.08
N GLY A 293 14.72 14.03 -11.05
CA GLY A 293 13.97 12.79 -11.24
C GLY A 293 12.88 12.58 -10.18
N ILE A 294 13.18 12.88 -8.91
CA ILE A 294 12.18 12.83 -7.83
C ILE A 294 11.07 13.85 -8.09
N ARG A 295 11.41 15.08 -8.52
CA ARG A 295 10.42 16.11 -8.84
C ARG A 295 9.44 15.68 -9.94
N VAL A 296 9.95 15.01 -10.98
CA VAL A 296 9.10 14.43 -12.04
C VAL A 296 8.18 13.35 -11.47
N ALA A 297 8.71 12.42 -10.69
CA ALA A 297 7.93 11.35 -10.06
C ALA A 297 6.83 11.91 -9.14
N THR A 298 7.13 12.93 -8.33
CA THR A 298 6.14 13.61 -7.48
C THR A 298 5.00 14.22 -8.30
N ASN A 299 5.30 14.84 -9.44
CA ASN A 299 4.26 15.39 -10.34
C ASN A 299 3.38 14.29 -10.95
N GLU A 300 3.97 13.16 -11.33
CA GLU A 300 3.21 12.00 -11.83
C GLU A 300 2.28 11.43 -10.76
N ILE A 301 2.76 11.33 -9.51
CA ILE A 301 1.93 10.90 -8.37
C ILE A 301 0.77 11.86 -8.14
N ASN A 302 1.00 13.18 -8.17
CA ASN A 302 -0.06 14.17 -8.03
C ASN A 302 -1.13 14.03 -9.13
N SER A 303 -0.73 13.81 -10.38
CA SER A 303 -1.67 13.56 -11.48
C SER A 303 -2.47 12.25 -11.31
N ALA A 304 -1.83 11.21 -10.77
CA ALA A 304 -2.51 9.96 -10.42
C ALA A 304 -3.52 10.17 -9.27
N MET A 305 -3.17 10.98 -8.27
CA MET A 305 -4.06 11.33 -7.16
C MET A 305 -5.28 12.15 -7.61
N GLU A 306 -5.11 13.09 -8.55
CA GLU A 306 -6.25 13.80 -9.17
C GLU A 306 -7.21 12.83 -9.88
N SER A 307 -6.65 11.85 -10.60
CA SER A 307 -7.45 10.81 -11.27
C SER A 307 -8.18 9.94 -10.26
N ALA A 308 -7.51 9.49 -9.20
CA ALA A 308 -8.11 8.71 -8.12
C ALA A 308 -9.23 9.47 -7.39
N SER A 309 -9.06 10.78 -7.16
CA SER A 309 -10.10 11.65 -6.60
C SER A 309 -11.37 11.63 -7.45
N ARG A 310 -11.20 11.78 -8.76
CA ARG A 310 -12.33 11.76 -9.71
C ARG A 310 -13.00 10.39 -9.75
N GLU A 311 -12.24 9.31 -9.72
CA GLU A 311 -12.79 7.95 -9.66
C GLU A 311 -13.60 7.72 -8.38
N ALA A 312 -13.15 8.24 -7.24
CA ALA A 312 -13.91 8.18 -5.99
C ALA A 312 -15.23 8.98 -6.08
N GLU A 313 -15.23 10.16 -6.69
CA GLU A 313 -16.48 10.91 -6.94
C GLU A 313 -17.44 10.16 -7.88
N GLU A 314 -16.92 9.55 -8.95
CA GLU A 314 -17.72 8.72 -9.86
C GLU A 314 -18.31 7.50 -9.12
N LEU A 315 -17.53 6.90 -8.20
CA LEU A 315 -17.97 5.78 -7.35
C LEU A 315 -19.10 6.18 -6.40
N SER A 316 -18.98 7.33 -5.74
CA SER A 316 -20.03 7.88 -4.88
C SER A 316 -21.34 8.10 -5.66
N ASN A 317 -21.25 8.67 -6.87
CA ASN A 317 -22.41 8.85 -7.74
C ASN A 317 -23.03 7.51 -8.18
N MET A 318 -22.21 6.49 -8.45
CA MET A 318 -22.69 5.16 -8.79
C MET A 318 -23.40 4.49 -7.61
N THR A 319 -22.87 4.68 -6.41
CA THR A 319 -23.44 4.20 -5.15
C THR A 319 -24.86 4.73 -4.93
N VAL A 320 -25.09 6.03 -5.14
CA VAL A 320 -26.43 6.63 -5.07
C VAL A 320 -27.41 5.97 -6.06
N LYS A 321 -26.98 5.69 -7.29
CA LYS A 321 -27.82 5.02 -8.30
C LYS A 321 -28.15 3.58 -7.94
N ILE A 322 -27.17 2.84 -7.40
CA ILE A 322 -27.38 1.46 -6.95
C ILE A 322 -28.41 1.43 -5.82
N THR A 323 -28.31 2.34 -4.85
CA THR A 323 -29.30 2.47 -3.77
C THR A 323 -30.70 2.74 -4.32
N ASP A 324 -30.85 3.68 -5.26
CA ASP A 324 -32.14 3.97 -5.89
C ASP A 324 -32.73 2.73 -6.61
N TYR A 325 -31.92 2.01 -7.40
CA TYR A 325 -32.36 0.80 -8.07
C TYR A 325 -32.69 -0.34 -7.10
N ALA A 326 -31.96 -0.47 -6.00
CA ALA A 326 -32.26 -1.44 -4.97
C ALA A 326 -33.59 -1.13 -4.29
N MET A 327 -33.86 0.14 -3.95
CA MET A 327 -35.14 0.56 -3.38
C MET A 327 -36.31 0.31 -4.35
N LYS A 328 -36.16 0.67 -5.62
CA LYS A 328 -37.17 0.37 -6.66
C LYS A 328 -37.43 -1.14 -6.81
N SER A 329 -36.38 -1.94 -6.72
CA SER A 329 -36.50 -3.41 -6.78
C SER A 329 -37.32 -3.96 -5.62
N LYS A 330 -37.16 -3.40 -4.42
CA LYS A 330 -37.96 -3.73 -3.24
C LYS A 330 -39.43 -3.34 -3.42
N ASP A 331 -39.69 -2.17 -3.99
CA ASP A 331 -41.05 -1.72 -4.29
C ASP A 331 -41.72 -2.62 -5.35
N TYR A 332 -40.98 -3.03 -6.38
CA TYR A 332 -41.47 -4.00 -7.36
C TYR A 332 -41.80 -5.35 -6.73
N ALA A 333 -40.95 -5.86 -5.83
CA ALA A 333 -41.22 -7.08 -5.09
C ALA A 333 -42.54 -6.97 -4.31
N LYS A 334 -42.73 -5.88 -3.55
CA LYS A 334 -44.00 -5.60 -2.84
C LYS A 334 -45.23 -5.58 -3.77
N ASN A 335 -45.14 -4.93 -4.93
CA ASN A 335 -46.25 -4.90 -5.89
C ASN A 335 -46.55 -6.30 -6.44
N ILE A 336 -45.52 -7.13 -6.66
CA ILE A 336 -45.67 -8.51 -7.09
C ILE A 336 -46.33 -9.35 -6.00
N ALA A 337 -45.98 -9.15 -4.73
CA ALA A 337 -46.66 -9.79 -3.60
C ALA A 337 -48.15 -9.44 -3.53
N GLU A 338 -48.54 -8.20 -3.87
CA GLU A 338 -49.96 -7.82 -3.96
C GLU A 338 -50.69 -8.52 -5.12
N ILE A 339 -50.02 -8.70 -6.27
CA ILE A 339 -50.56 -9.44 -7.42
C ILE A 339 -50.75 -10.92 -7.07
N ASP A 340 -49.74 -11.52 -6.45
CA ASP A 340 -49.74 -12.90 -5.95
C ASP A 340 -50.95 -13.17 -5.03
N ASN A 341 -51.21 -12.29 -4.06
CA ASN A 341 -52.38 -12.37 -3.19
C ASN A 341 -53.71 -12.27 -3.96
N LYS A 342 -53.81 -11.37 -4.95
CA LYS A 342 -55.03 -11.22 -5.77
C LYS A 342 -55.28 -12.44 -6.65
N LEU A 343 -54.22 -13.02 -7.24
CA LEU A 343 -54.33 -14.24 -8.05
C LEU A 343 -54.76 -15.43 -7.19
N SER A 344 -54.20 -15.55 -5.99
CA SER A 344 -54.59 -16.59 -5.02
C SER A 344 -56.07 -16.52 -4.68
N LEU A 345 -56.59 -15.33 -4.36
CA LEU A 345 -58.02 -15.12 -4.08
C LEU A 345 -58.90 -15.45 -5.30
N THR A 346 -58.51 -14.96 -6.48
CA THR A 346 -59.25 -15.21 -7.73
C THR A 346 -59.31 -16.71 -8.03
N THR A 347 -58.20 -17.41 -7.83
CA THR A 347 -58.14 -18.85 -8.09
C THR A 347 -58.96 -19.64 -7.09
N ARG A 348 -58.94 -19.25 -5.81
CA ARG A 348 -59.82 -19.83 -4.80
C ARG A 348 -61.28 -19.68 -5.18
N ASP A 349 -61.70 -18.49 -5.63
CA ASP A 349 -63.08 -18.24 -6.06
C ASP A 349 -63.46 -19.08 -7.29
N MET A 350 -62.53 -19.25 -8.24
CA MET A 350 -62.72 -20.16 -9.39
C MET A 350 -62.86 -21.61 -8.94
N MET A 351 -62.00 -22.10 -8.02
CA MET A 351 -62.09 -23.46 -7.47
C MET A 351 -63.39 -23.69 -6.70
N HIS A 352 -63.90 -22.68 -5.97
CA HIS A 352 -65.22 -22.72 -5.35
C HIS A 352 -66.35 -22.80 -6.38
N ALA A 353 -66.29 -22.03 -7.46
CA ALA A 353 -67.30 -22.07 -8.52
C ALA A 353 -67.31 -23.42 -9.27
N LEU A 354 -66.17 -24.09 -9.36
CA LEU A 354 -66.02 -25.43 -9.92
C LEU A 354 -66.42 -26.55 -8.95
N SER A 355 -66.57 -26.23 -7.65
CA SER A 355 -66.95 -27.21 -6.64
C SER A 355 -68.38 -27.70 -6.87
N GLY A 356 -68.52 -28.99 -7.14
CA GLY A 356 -69.81 -29.62 -7.48
C GLY A 356 -70.05 -29.84 -8.97
N GLY A 357 -69.12 -29.43 -9.84
CA GLY A 357 -69.10 -29.79 -11.27
C GLY A 357 -68.22 -31.01 -11.58
N GLN A 358 -68.29 -31.51 -12.82
CA GLN A 358 -67.49 -32.64 -13.30
C GLN A 358 -65.98 -32.36 -13.21
N ASN A 359 -65.58 -31.09 -13.32
CA ASN A 359 -64.18 -30.67 -13.37
C ASN A 359 -63.64 -30.19 -12.02
N SER A 360 -64.28 -30.60 -10.92
CA SER A 360 -63.70 -30.44 -9.57
C SER A 360 -62.39 -31.23 -9.45
N LEU A 361 -61.54 -30.86 -8.48
CA LEU A 361 -60.26 -31.54 -8.27
C LEU A 361 -60.51 -33.03 -8.00
N SER A 362 -60.05 -33.87 -8.92
CA SER A 362 -60.13 -35.32 -8.79
C SER A 362 -59.14 -35.83 -7.73
N ASP A 363 -59.37 -37.05 -7.23
CA ASP A 363 -58.43 -37.73 -6.34
C ASP A 363 -57.05 -37.88 -7.01
N GLU A 364 -57.00 -38.05 -8.34
CA GLU A 364 -55.75 -38.10 -9.14
C GLU A 364 -55.04 -36.74 -9.20
N ASP A 365 -55.77 -35.64 -9.34
CA ASP A 365 -55.20 -34.29 -9.26
C ASP A 365 -54.58 -34.01 -7.89
N ILE A 366 -55.27 -34.41 -6.82
CA ILE A 366 -54.79 -34.27 -5.44
C ILE A 366 -53.52 -35.12 -5.23
N LEU A 367 -53.48 -36.33 -5.79
CA LEU A 367 -52.30 -37.20 -5.74
C LEU A 367 -51.08 -36.51 -6.36
N ILE A 368 -51.23 -35.93 -7.56
CA ILE A 368 -50.15 -35.19 -8.25
C ILE A 368 -49.67 -34.00 -7.42
N ILE A 369 -50.59 -33.23 -6.83
CA ILE A 369 -50.26 -32.09 -5.97
C ILE A 369 -49.45 -32.54 -4.75
N ILE A 370 -49.84 -33.64 -4.11
CA ILE A 370 -49.13 -34.19 -2.94
C ILE A 370 -47.73 -34.68 -3.32
N GLU A 371 -47.55 -35.33 -4.47
CA GLU A 371 -46.23 -35.76 -4.93
C GLU A 371 -45.30 -34.57 -5.20
N LYS A 372 -45.82 -33.52 -5.84
CA LYS A 372 -45.09 -32.26 -6.03
C LYS A 372 -44.73 -31.63 -4.67
N ALA A 373 -45.67 -31.57 -3.73
CA ALA A 373 -45.46 -31.00 -2.40
C ALA A 373 -44.40 -31.75 -1.57
N LEU A 374 -44.42 -33.08 -1.59
CA LEU A 374 -43.42 -33.92 -0.94
C LEU A 374 -42.01 -33.65 -1.46
N THR A 375 -41.87 -33.48 -2.77
CA THR A 375 -40.59 -33.18 -3.42
C THR A 375 -40.10 -31.78 -3.02
N SER A 376 -40.95 -30.77 -3.19
CA SER A 376 -40.65 -29.38 -2.88
C SER A 376 -40.28 -29.15 -1.41
N HIS A 377 -40.97 -29.79 -0.46
CA HIS A 377 -40.63 -29.67 0.96
C HIS A 377 -39.29 -30.33 1.32
N ARG A 378 -38.96 -31.48 0.71
CA ARG A 378 -37.64 -32.11 0.92
C ARG A 378 -36.51 -31.21 0.42
N ASP A 379 -36.70 -30.59 -0.74
CA ASP A 379 -35.75 -29.63 -1.29
C ASP A 379 -35.65 -28.37 -0.43
N TRP A 380 -36.77 -27.86 0.09
CA TRP A 380 -36.82 -26.73 0.99
C TRP A 380 -36.03 -26.99 2.29
N VAL A 381 -36.22 -28.15 2.94
CA VAL A 381 -35.45 -28.53 4.15
C VAL A 381 -33.97 -28.69 3.82
N LYS A 382 -33.63 -29.26 2.65
CA LYS A 382 -32.24 -29.39 2.19
C LYS A 382 -31.58 -28.03 1.98
N ARG A 383 -32.29 -27.06 1.39
CA ARG A 383 -31.83 -25.67 1.25
C ARG A 383 -31.60 -25.03 2.62
N LEU A 384 -32.56 -25.18 3.53
CA LEU A 384 -32.45 -24.66 4.90
C LEU A 384 -31.23 -25.26 5.64
N LYS A 385 -30.98 -26.57 5.47
CA LYS A 385 -29.79 -27.23 5.99
C LYS A 385 -28.50 -26.61 5.45
N GLY A 386 -28.45 -26.38 4.13
CA GLY A 386 -27.31 -25.74 3.48
C GLY A 386 -27.01 -24.36 4.06
N MET A 387 -28.04 -23.57 4.39
CA MET A 387 -27.86 -22.27 5.04
C MET A 387 -27.22 -22.38 6.42
N VAL A 388 -27.66 -23.35 7.23
CA VAL A 388 -27.08 -23.58 8.57
C VAL A 388 -25.66 -24.11 8.49
N ASP A 389 -25.38 -25.00 7.53
CA ASP A 389 -24.06 -25.59 7.34
C ASP A 389 -23.03 -24.50 6.92
N ASN A 390 -23.45 -23.59 6.04
CA ASN A 390 -22.61 -22.51 5.49
C ASN A 390 -22.70 -21.18 6.25
N MET A 391 -23.65 -21.04 7.18
CA MET A 391 -24.01 -19.78 7.83
C MET A 391 -24.31 -18.65 6.83
N GLU A 392 -24.98 -18.99 5.72
CA GLU A 392 -25.31 -18.07 4.66
C GLU A 392 -26.80 -18.15 4.32
N VAL A 393 -27.49 -17.01 4.31
CA VAL A 393 -28.91 -16.95 3.94
C VAL A 393 -29.04 -16.95 2.41
N ILE A 394 -29.77 -17.93 1.90
CA ILE A 394 -30.25 -17.96 0.52
C ILE A 394 -31.77 -17.76 0.50
N PRO A 395 -32.36 -17.24 -0.59
CA PRO A 395 -33.79 -16.99 -0.64
C PRO A 395 -34.59 -18.31 -0.62
N ILE A 396 -35.47 -18.45 0.38
CA ILE A 396 -36.49 -19.51 0.49
C ILE A 396 -37.83 -18.94 0.98
N GLN A 397 -38.95 -19.48 0.48
CA GLN A 397 -40.27 -19.00 0.87
C GLN A 397 -40.59 -19.51 2.28
N THR A 398 -40.72 -18.59 3.23
CA THR A 398 -41.09 -18.90 4.62
C THR A 398 -42.54 -18.59 4.93
N ASP A 399 -43.28 -17.91 4.06
CA ASP A 399 -44.74 -17.84 4.17
C ASP A 399 -45.37 -19.12 3.59
N GLY A 400 -45.90 -19.96 4.48
CA GLY A 400 -46.57 -21.20 4.11
C GLY A 400 -47.76 -21.00 3.19
N ASN A 401 -48.42 -19.84 3.20
CA ASN A 401 -49.55 -19.57 2.30
C ASN A 401 -49.11 -19.20 0.89
N ARG A 402 -47.86 -18.77 0.73
CA ARG A 402 -47.28 -18.31 -0.54
C ARG A 402 -46.31 -19.32 -1.15
N CYS A 403 -46.11 -20.47 -0.50
CA CYS A 403 -45.37 -21.56 -1.12
C CYS A 403 -46.26 -22.25 -2.18
N ALA A 404 -45.64 -22.97 -3.12
CA ALA A 404 -46.38 -23.64 -4.20
C ALA A 404 -47.52 -24.52 -3.65
N PHE A 405 -47.26 -25.31 -2.61
CA PHE A 405 -48.29 -26.13 -1.97
C PHE A 405 -49.34 -25.30 -1.21
N GLY A 406 -48.95 -24.18 -0.59
CA GLY A 406 -49.84 -23.26 0.11
C GLY A 406 -50.92 -22.67 -0.79
N HIS A 407 -50.55 -22.24 -2.00
CA HIS A 407 -51.49 -21.76 -3.01
C HIS A 407 -52.56 -22.80 -3.35
N TYR A 408 -52.14 -24.06 -3.54
CA TYR A 408 -53.07 -25.17 -3.74
C TYR A 408 -53.89 -25.47 -2.48
N TYR A 409 -53.26 -25.56 -1.32
CA TYR A 409 -53.88 -25.90 -0.05
C TYR A 409 -55.03 -24.95 0.31
N ASN A 410 -54.82 -23.66 0.10
CA ASN A 410 -55.79 -22.60 0.39
C ASN A 410 -56.89 -22.45 -0.67
N SER A 411 -56.68 -22.99 -1.86
CA SER A 411 -57.61 -22.89 -3.00
C SER A 411 -58.39 -24.18 -3.25
N ALA A 412 -57.87 -25.34 -2.84
CA ALA A 412 -58.47 -26.65 -3.09
C ALA A 412 -59.64 -26.95 -2.14
N LEU A 413 -60.69 -27.55 -2.69
CA LEU A 413 -61.84 -28.05 -1.93
C LEU A 413 -61.84 -29.56 -1.92
N ILE A 414 -61.64 -30.13 -0.74
CA ILE A 414 -61.59 -31.57 -0.55
C ILE A 414 -62.99 -32.09 -0.21
N HIS A 415 -63.56 -32.89 -1.11
CA HIS A 415 -64.86 -33.55 -0.90
C HIS A 415 -64.74 -34.99 -0.40
N ASN A 416 -63.55 -35.61 -0.56
CA ASN A 416 -63.31 -36.99 -0.15
C ASN A 416 -63.20 -37.10 1.38
N SER A 417 -64.25 -37.65 2.00
CA SER A 417 -64.36 -37.82 3.45
C SER A 417 -63.23 -38.65 4.08
N LYS A 418 -62.56 -39.53 3.32
CA LYS A 418 -61.45 -40.35 3.82
C LYS A 418 -60.21 -39.53 4.16
N ILE A 419 -60.00 -38.41 3.46
CA ILE A 419 -58.79 -37.59 3.59
C ILE A 419 -59.06 -36.22 4.22
N LEU A 420 -60.32 -35.82 4.38
CA LEU A 420 -60.70 -34.48 4.83
C LEU A 420 -60.09 -34.08 6.19
N ASP A 421 -60.12 -34.99 7.16
CA ASP A 421 -59.57 -34.73 8.50
C ASP A 421 -58.04 -34.65 8.48
N LEU A 422 -57.38 -35.50 7.69
CA LEU A 422 -55.94 -35.45 7.47
C LEU A 422 -55.53 -34.17 6.74
N TRP A 423 -56.29 -33.77 5.71
CA TRP A 423 -56.06 -32.53 4.98
C TRP A 423 -56.14 -31.31 5.91
N ARG A 424 -57.15 -31.23 6.78
CA ARG A 424 -57.26 -30.14 7.76
C ARG A 424 -56.12 -30.12 8.78
N SER A 425 -55.57 -31.28 9.14
CA SER A 425 -54.45 -31.37 10.08
C SER A 425 -53.13 -30.82 9.51
N ILE A 426 -53.02 -30.69 8.19
CA ILE A 426 -51.84 -30.12 7.53
C ILE A 426 -51.59 -28.67 7.96
N ASP A 427 -52.64 -27.87 8.12
CA ASP A 427 -52.53 -26.42 8.33
C ASP A 427 -51.53 -26.04 9.42
N GLN A 428 -51.71 -26.64 10.60
CA GLN A 428 -50.92 -26.33 11.79
C GLN A 428 -49.47 -26.78 11.64
N VAL A 429 -49.24 -27.96 11.06
CA VAL A 429 -47.90 -28.52 10.88
C VAL A 429 -47.15 -27.73 9.80
N HIS A 430 -47.82 -27.41 8.69
CA HIS A 430 -47.28 -26.66 7.57
C HIS A 430 -46.82 -25.26 7.98
N HIS A 431 -47.68 -24.49 8.66
CA HIS A 431 -47.27 -23.19 9.24
C HIS A 431 -46.12 -23.36 10.25
N GLY A 432 -46.12 -24.45 11.03
CA GLY A 432 -45.07 -24.77 11.97
C GLY A 432 -43.69 -25.02 11.34
N VAL A 433 -43.64 -25.62 10.15
CA VAL A 433 -42.40 -25.82 9.36
C VAL A 433 -41.89 -24.47 8.87
N HIS A 434 -42.77 -23.68 8.26
CA HIS A 434 -42.46 -22.41 7.64
C HIS A 434 -41.97 -21.36 8.66
N ASN A 435 -42.66 -21.22 9.80
CA ASN A 435 -42.20 -20.37 10.92
C ASN A 435 -40.85 -20.83 11.49
N GLY A 436 -40.60 -22.13 11.49
CA GLY A 436 -39.30 -22.67 11.91
C GLY A 436 -38.17 -22.33 10.93
N GLY A 437 -38.49 -22.12 9.65
CA GLY A 437 -37.58 -21.56 8.65
C GLY A 437 -37.19 -20.12 8.97
N ASP A 438 -38.17 -19.26 9.30
CA ASP A 438 -37.93 -17.88 9.72
C ASP A 438 -37.01 -17.79 10.95
N ASP A 439 -37.31 -18.58 11.98
CA ASP A 439 -36.48 -18.64 13.20
C ASP A 439 -35.04 -19.05 12.88
N THR A 440 -34.86 -20.01 11.95
CA THR A 440 -33.53 -20.48 11.52
C THR A 440 -32.78 -19.38 10.76
N ILE A 441 -33.45 -18.67 9.84
CA ILE A 441 -32.86 -17.56 9.09
C ILE A 441 -32.46 -16.42 10.04
N ALA A 442 -33.30 -16.09 11.02
CA ALA A 442 -33.01 -15.05 12.00
C ALA A 442 -31.75 -15.38 12.82
N ALA A 443 -31.59 -16.63 13.27
CA ALA A 443 -30.40 -17.07 13.99
C ALA A 443 -29.13 -17.03 13.12
N ILE A 444 -29.24 -17.34 11.82
CA ILE A 444 -28.11 -17.19 10.88
C ILE A 444 -27.73 -15.71 10.72
N LYS A 445 -28.73 -14.83 10.54
CA LYS A 445 -28.50 -13.37 10.42
C LYS A 445 -27.86 -12.77 11.69
N SER A 446 -28.14 -13.33 12.87
CA SER A 446 -27.48 -12.92 14.12
C SER A 446 -26.11 -13.58 14.36
N GLY A 447 -25.66 -14.47 13.48
CA GLY A 447 -24.41 -15.22 13.63
C GLY A 447 -24.45 -16.29 14.71
N ASP A 448 -25.62 -16.64 15.24
CA ASP A 448 -25.78 -17.64 16.31
C ASP A 448 -25.98 -19.04 15.71
N ARG A 449 -24.86 -19.74 15.54
CA ARG A 449 -24.85 -21.08 14.93
C ARG A 449 -25.62 -22.12 15.75
N ASP A 450 -25.54 -22.04 17.08
CA ASP A 450 -26.18 -23.03 17.97
C ASP A 450 -27.70 -22.88 17.92
N GLN A 451 -28.20 -21.63 17.94
CA GLN A 451 -29.62 -21.36 17.72
C GLN A 451 -30.07 -21.76 16.32
N ALA A 452 -29.27 -21.50 15.28
CA ALA A 452 -29.59 -21.90 13.91
C ALA A 452 -29.75 -23.43 13.79
N ILE A 453 -28.83 -24.20 14.40
CA ILE A 453 -28.92 -25.67 14.46
C ILE A 453 -30.15 -26.13 15.25
N TYR A 454 -30.43 -25.51 16.40
CA TYR A 454 -31.59 -25.83 17.22
C TYR A 454 -32.91 -25.62 16.47
N HIS A 455 -33.09 -24.44 15.87
CA HIS A 455 -34.28 -24.12 15.09
C HIS A 455 -34.41 -25.03 13.87
N PHE A 456 -33.33 -25.29 13.14
CA PHE A 456 -33.33 -26.21 12.01
C PHE A 456 -33.76 -27.63 12.40
N ASN A 457 -33.23 -28.18 13.49
CA ASN A 457 -33.59 -29.54 13.93
C ASN A 457 -35.08 -29.62 14.32
N ARG A 458 -35.61 -28.57 14.97
CA ARG A 458 -37.04 -28.48 15.30
C ARG A 458 -37.90 -28.40 14.03
N THR A 459 -37.47 -27.60 13.06
CA THR A 459 -38.14 -27.46 11.74
C THR A 459 -38.11 -28.76 10.96
N LYS A 460 -36.99 -29.46 10.96
CA LYS A 460 -36.82 -30.77 10.33
C LYS A 460 -37.78 -31.80 10.92
N ALA A 461 -37.87 -31.88 12.25
CA ALA A 461 -38.79 -32.80 12.93
C ALA A 461 -40.27 -32.51 12.55
N LYS A 462 -40.66 -31.23 12.50
CA LYS A 462 -42.01 -30.84 12.01
C LYS A 462 -42.22 -31.16 10.52
N SER A 463 -41.17 -31.03 9.70
CA SER A 463 -41.26 -31.38 8.29
C SER A 463 -41.43 -32.88 8.09
N GLU A 464 -40.81 -33.72 8.93
CA GLU A 464 -41.03 -35.17 8.94
C GLU A 464 -42.49 -35.50 9.30
N GLU A 465 -43.07 -34.83 10.30
CA GLU A 465 -44.49 -34.94 10.64
C GLU A 465 -45.41 -34.57 9.45
N MET A 466 -45.11 -33.47 8.76
CA MET A 466 -45.85 -33.05 7.57
C MET A 466 -45.76 -34.08 6.44
N ILE A 467 -44.56 -34.61 6.19
CA ILE A 467 -44.32 -35.64 5.18
C ILE A 467 -45.12 -36.91 5.50
N GLU A 468 -45.21 -37.32 6.77
CA GLU A 468 -46.03 -38.47 7.17
C GLU A 468 -47.51 -38.27 6.88
N ILE A 469 -48.06 -37.07 7.16
CA ILE A 469 -49.46 -36.74 6.86
C ILE A 469 -49.70 -36.83 5.34
N LEU A 470 -48.83 -36.23 4.53
CA LEU A 470 -48.91 -36.26 3.07
C LEU A 470 -48.84 -37.70 2.51
N ILE A 471 -47.95 -38.54 3.05
CA ILE A 471 -47.84 -39.96 2.65
C ILE A 471 -49.11 -40.74 3.02
N LYS A 472 -49.70 -40.48 4.19
CA LYS A 472 -50.97 -41.11 4.59
C LYS A 472 -52.11 -40.72 3.65
N ILE A 473 -52.23 -39.44 3.30
CA ILE A 473 -53.22 -38.98 2.33
C ILE A 473 -53.00 -39.66 0.97
N LYS A 474 -51.75 -39.70 0.48
CA LYS A 474 -51.39 -40.42 -0.74
C LYS A 474 -51.91 -41.86 -0.73
N SER A 475 -51.64 -42.60 0.35
CA SER A 475 -52.07 -44.01 0.48
C SER A 475 -53.58 -44.25 0.53
N LEU A 476 -54.38 -43.22 0.85
CA LEU A 476 -55.84 -43.30 0.89
C LEU A 476 -56.48 -42.96 -0.47
N LEU A 477 -55.71 -42.31 -1.36
CA LEU A 477 -56.10 -41.92 -2.71
C LEU A 477 -55.58 -42.89 -3.78
N THR A 478 -54.61 -43.74 -3.44
CA THR A 478 -54.12 -44.86 -4.28
C THR A 478 -54.90 -46.12 -3.97
#